data_AF-A0A9E2QHW4-F1
#
_entry.id   AF-A0A9E2QHW4-F1
#
_cell.length_a   1.000
_cell.length_b   1.000
_cell.length_c   1.000
_cell.angle_alpha   90.00
_cell.angle_beta   90.00
_cell.angle_gamma   90.00
#
_symmetry.space_group_name_H-M   'P 1'
#
loop_
_entity.id
_entity.type
_entity.pdbx_description
1 polymer ?
#
loop_
_entity_poly.entity_id
_entity_poly.type
_entity_poly.pdbx_seq_one_letter_code
_entity_poly.pdbx_strand_id
1 'polypeptide(L)'
;VVLDYGFIDDLQAMLGSKVGKQFFIIAPAASVMFLEDYIEKGSVRYYILRIPYSIINELHNRDFEAIKQPIDESQVNDTVDAVGFDFIRAPKVNCKYSMEKPKNQLVEYAAIKISTFKSEAMLKGASQLENRESLSMIMVDFNYDGDIFNLDKVYYASEIEKNSWKVYLPVEEIKGQMMIIYLDIYGNEYREIKGIEDFSNSKQIQAGSN
;
A
#
# COMPACT_ATOMS: atom_id res chain seq x y z
N VAL A 1 -0.36 9.58 -29.16
CA VAL A 1 -1.00 8.43 -29.86
C VAL A 1 -2.33 8.92 -30.38
N VAL A 2 -2.66 8.60 -31.62
CA VAL A 2 -3.90 9.01 -32.26
C VAL A 2 -4.78 7.77 -32.39
N LEU A 3 -6.02 7.87 -31.94
CA LEU A 3 -7.00 6.79 -31.97
C LEU A 3 -7.90 6.99 -33.19
N ASP A 4 -7.49 6.38 -34.30
CA ASP A 4 -8.22 6.33 -35.55
C ASP A 4 -8.79 4.93 -35.80
N TYR A 5 -9.43 4.73 -36.95
CA TYR A 5 -9.96 3.42 -37.32
C TYR A 5 -8.88 2.35 -37.45
N GLY A 6 -7.68 2.73 -37.94
CA GLY A 6 -6.54 1.82 -38.12
C GLY A 6 -6.03 1.30 -36.79
N PHE A 7 -5.98 2.15 -35.76
CA PHE A 7 -5.64 1.74 -34.39
C PHE A 7 -6.57 0.62 -33.87
N ILE A 8 -7.87 0.72 -34.17
CA ILE A 8 -8.86 -0.31 -33.78
C ILE A 8 -8.66 -1.60 -34.57
N ASP A 9 -8.30 -1.50 -35.86
CA ASP A 9 -7.97 -2.65 -36.69
C ASP A 9 -6.74 -3.40 -36.17
N ASP A 10 -5.67 -2.66 -35.84
CA ASP A 10 -4.45 -3.22 -35.26
C ASP A 10 -4.74 -3.88 -33.90
N LEU A 11 -5.56 -3.24 -33.07
CA LEU A 11 -5.98 -3.76 -31.78
C LEU A 11 -6.77 -5.07 -31.94
N GLN A 12 -7.71 -5.14 -32.88
CA GLN A 12 -8.47 -6.35 -33.19
C GLN A 12 -7.56 -7.47 -33.73
N ALA A 13 -6.58 -7.14 -34.57
CA ALA A 13 -5.61 -8.10 -35.10
C ALA A 13 -4.71 -8.69 -34.00
N MET A 14 -4.28 -7.86 -33.04
CA MET A 14 -3.44 -8.31 -31.92
C MET A 14 -4.22 -9.14 -30.89
N LEU A 15 -5.44 -8.74 -30.56
CA LEU A 15 -6.27 -9.41 -29.55
C LEU A 15 -6.95 -10.67 -30.09
N GLY A 16 -7.29 -10.70 -31.38
CA GLY A 16 -7.94 -11.82 -32.05
C GLY A 16 -9.26 -12.22 -31.35
N SER A 17 -9.45 -13.52 -31.13
CA SER A 17 -10.64 -14.08 -30.46
C SER A 17 -10.57 -14.08 -28.93
N LYS A 18 -9.50 -13.54 -28.33
CA LYS A 18 -9.31 -13.55 -26.86
C LYS A 18 -10.08 -12.44 -26.15
N VAL A 19 -10.67 -11.52 -26.89
CA VAL A 19 -11.41 -10.38 -26.35
C VAL A 19 -12.89 -10.71 -26.23
N GLY A 20 -13.54 -10.22 -25.18
CA GLY A 20 -14.99 -10.36 -25.00
C GLY A 20 -15.78 -9.63 -26.09
N LYS A 21 -17.10 -9.80 -26.10
CA LYS A 21 -17.99 -9.11 -27.07
C LYS A 21 -17.97 -7.58 -26.96
N GLN A 22 -17.48 -7.06 -25.85
CA GLN A 22 -17.42 -5.64 -25.56
C GLN A 22 -16.01 -5.30 -25.09
N PHE A 23 -15.45 -4.22 -25.63
CA PHE A 23 -14.14 -3.71 -25.26
C PHE A 23 -14.24 -2.21 -25.03
N PHE A 24 -13.76 -1.71 -23.89
CA PHE A 24 -13.85 -0.29 -23.54
C PHE A 24 -12.49 0.37 -23.68
N ILE A 25 -12.45 1.48 -24.43
CA ILE A 25 -11.28 2.33 -24.59
C ILE A 25 -11.59 3.67 -23.95
N ILE A 26 -10.78 4.06 -22.98
CA ILE A 26 -10.88 5.35 -22.30
C ILE A 26 -9.73 6.21 -22.78
N ALA A 27 -10.03 7.34 -23.43
CA ALA A 27 -9.02 8.21 -24.02
C ALA A 27 -9.46 9.68 -24.00
N PRO A 28 -8.51 10.64 -23.98
CA PRO A 28 -8.82 12.04 -24.20
C PRO A 28 -9.63 12.26 -25.48
N ALA A 29 -10.65 13.13 -25.43
CA ALA A 29 -11.47 13.46 -26.60
C ALA A 29 -10.61 13.94 -27.78
N ALA A 30 -9.56 14.71 -27.50
CA ALA A 30 -8.62 15.22 -28.50
C ALA A 30 -7.78 14.12 -29.19
N SER A 31 -7.71 12.91 -28.63
CA SER A 31 -6.97 11.79 -29.20
C SER A 31 -7.81 10.93 -30.14
N VAL A 32 -9.14 11.11 -30.21
CA VAL A 32 -10.06 10.29 -31.01
C VAL A 32 -10.42 11.01 -32.31
N MET A 33 -10.14 10.38 -33.46
CA MET A 33 -10.34 11.00 -34.78
C MET A 33 -11.71 10.74 -35.41
N PHE A 34 -12.49 9.82 -34.84
CA PHE A 34 -13.82 9.46 -35.33
C PHE A 34 -14.90 9.94 -34.35
N LEU A 35 -16.13 10.08 -34.85
CA LEU A 35 -17.25 10.68 -34.10
C LEU A 35 -18.04 9.64 -33.32
N GLU A 36 -18.01 8.40 -33.78
CA GLU A 36 -18.75 7.27 -33.25
C GLU A 36 -18.31 6.95 -31.82
N ASP A 37 -19.27 6.67 -30.94
CA ASP A 37 -19.00 6.23 -29.56
C ASP A 37 -18.66 4.73 -29.49
N TYR A 38 -18.79 4.03 -30.62
CA TYR A 38 -18.35 2.66 -30.75
C TYR A 38 -17.99 2.28 -32.19
N ILE A 39 -17.10 1.29 -32.33
CA ILE A 39 -16.76 0.67 -33.61
C ILE A 39 -16.98 -0.85 -33.47
N GLU A 40 -17.61 -1.45 -34.46
CA GLU A 40 -17.79 -2.90 -34.52
C GLU A 40 -16.73 -3.53 -35.42
N LYS A 41 -16.06 -4.57 -34.90
CA LYS A 41 -15.16 -5.43 -35.66
C LYS A 41 -15.49 -6.88 -35.35
N GLY A 42 -16.03 -7.60 -36.34
CA GLY A 42 -16.50 -8.97 -36.15
C GLY A 42 -17.57 -9.07 -35.08
N SER A 43 -17.32 -9.88 -34.04
CA SER A 43 -18.23 -10.06 -32.90
C SER A 43 -17.97 -9.12 -31.72
N VAL A 44 -17.06 -8.16 -31.89
CA VAL A 44 -16.58 -7.27 -30.81
C VAL A 44 -17.04 -5.86 -31.09
N ARG A 45 -17.64 -5.23 -30.07
CA ARG A 45 -17.94 -3.80 -30.06
C ARG A 45 -16.95 -3.07 -29.18
N TYR A 46 -16.15 -2.21 -29.79
CA TYR A 46 -15.22 -1.30 -29.13
C TYR A 46 -15.97 -0.04 -28.75
N TYR A 47 -16.17 0.22 -27.46
CA TYR A 47 -16.77 1.46 -26.94
C TYR A 47 -15.68 2.48 -26.63
N ILE A 48 -15.90 3.73 -26.99
CA ILE A 48 -14.96 4.82 -26.79
C ILE A 48 -15.54 5.80 -25.77
N LEU A 49 -14.95 5.80 -24.58
CA LEU A 49 -15.29 6.72 -23.51
C LEU A 49 -14.32 7.91 -23.57
N ARG A 50 -14.78 9.00 -24.19
CA ARG A 50 -13.98 10.22 -24.36
C ARG A 50 -13.91 11.02 -23.06
N ILE A 51 -12.70 11.34 -22.62
CA ILE A 51 -12.45 12.24 -21.49
C ILE A 51 -12.40 13.68 -22.01
N PRO A 52 -13.31 14.58 -21.60
CA PRO A 52 -13.27 15.99 -21.98
C PRO A 52 -12.01 16.69 -21.47
N TYR A 53 -11.55 17.72 -22.18
CA TYR A 53 -10.39 18.50 -21.77
C TYR A 53 -10.57 19.15 -20.39
N SER A 54 -11.79 19.55 -20.01
CA SER A 54 -12.05 20.13 -18.68
C SER A 54 -11.66 19.18 -17.54
N ILE A 55 -11.93 17.88 -17.70
CA ILE A 55 -11.57 16.84 -16.73
C ILE A 55 -10.07 16.62 -16.70
N ILE A 56 -9.43 16.57 -17.87
CA ILE A 56 -7.97 16.42 -17.99
C ILE A 56 -7.26 17.63 -17.36
N ASN A 57 -7.76 18.83 -17.63
CA ASN A 57 -7.24 20.08 -17.10
C ASN A 57 -7.41 20.15 -15.58
N GLU A 58 -8.53 19.68 -15.05
CA GLU A 58 -8.71 19.55 -13.60
C GLU A 58 -7.71 18.56 -12.98
N LEU A 59 -7.49 17.41 -13.64
CA LEU A 59 -6.49 16.42 -13.22
C LEU A 59 -5.05 16.93 -13.32
N HIS A 60 -4.76 17.89 -14.21
CA HIS A 60 -3.43 18.49 -14.36
C HIS A 60 -3.17 19.67 -13.40
N ASN A 61 -4.23 20.35 -12.95
CA ASN A 61 -4.12 21.49 -12.02
C ASN A 61 -4.08 21.06 -10.55
N ARG A 62 -4.37 19.80 -10.26
CA ARG A 62 -4.11 19.17 -8.97
C ARG A 62 -2.88 18.30 -9.13
N ASP A 63 -1.83 18.55 -8.34
CA ASP A 63 -0.77 17.56 -8.23
C ASP A 63 -1.40 16.24 -7.74
N PHE A 64 -0.94 15.11 -8.28
CA PHE A 64 -1.34 13.82 -7.75
C PHE A 64 -0.77 13.72 -6.32
N GLU A 65 -1.63 13.96 -5.34
CA GLU A 65 -1.29 13.77 -3.94
C GLU A 65 -1.77 12.38 -3.51
N ALA A 66 -0.81 11.52 -3.20
CA ALA A 66 -1.11 10.21 -2.65
C ALA A 66 -1.75 10.36 -1.27
N ILE A 67 -2.72 9.48 -0.96
CA ILE A 67 -3.26 9.33 0.39
C ILE A 67 -2.08 9.12 1.33
N LYS A 68 -1.91 10.03 2.30
CA LYS A 68 -0.91 9.87 3.35
C LYS A 68 -1.56 9.32 4.61
N GLN A 69 -1.13 8.14 5.03
CA GLN A 69 -1.50 7.57 6.32
C GLN A 69 -0.86 8.39 7.44
N PRO A 70 -1.57 8.58 8.56
CA PRO A 70 -1.10 9.42 9.64
C PRO A 70 0.17 8.85 10.28
N ILE A 71 1.12 9.72 10.62
CA ILE A 71 2.32 9.35 11.38
C ILE A 71 2.19 9.67 12.88
N ASP A 72 1.04 10.24 13.28
CA ASP A 72 0.62 10.52 14.65
C ASP A 72 -0.91 10.72 14.74
N GLU A 73 -1.46 10.75 15.96
CA GLU A 73 -2.90 10.87 16.22
C GLU A 73 -3.53 12.18 15.72
N SER A 74 -2.76 13.27 15.60
CA SER A 74 -3.28 14.58 15.19
C SER A 74 -3.59 14.67 13.70
N GLN A 75 -3.04 13.75 12.89
CA GLN A 75 -3.16 13.73 11.42
C GLN A 75 -4.28 12.81 10.90
N VAL A 76 -5.08 12.22 11.79
CA VAL A 76 -6.14 11.25 11.40
C VAL A 76 -7.20 11.86 10.48
N ASN A 77 -7.47 13.16 10.62
CA ASN A 77 -8.48 13.85 9.80
C ASN A 77 -7.98 14.25 8.40
N ASP A 78 -6.67 14.21 8.14
CA ASP A 78 -6.08 14.64 6.86
C ASP A 78 -6.29 13.59 5.75
N THR A 79 -6.79 12.40 6.08
CA THR A 79 -6.99 11.26 5.17
C THR A 79 -8.23 11.41 4.26
N VAL A 80 -9.08 12.44 4.44
CA VAL A 80 -10.46 12.48 3.91
C VAL A 80 -10.61 12.98 2.46
N ASP A 81 -9.62 13.64 1.85
CA ASP A 81 -9.81 14.39 0.58
C ASP A 81 -8.91 13.97 -0.61
N ALA A 82 -8.54 12.70 -0.77
CA ALA A 82 -7.60 12.27 -1.84
C ALA A 82 -8.17 11.23 -2.83
N VAL A 83 -7.85 11.41 -4.12
CA VAL A 83 -8.23 10.53 -5.24
C VAL A 83 -6.97 9.93 -5.86
N GLY A 84 -6.72 8.65 -5.61
CA GLY A 84 -5.58 7.94 -6.19
C GLY A 84 -5.72 6.42 -6.05
N PHE A 85 -5.48 5.69 -7.13
CA PHE A 85 -5.41 4.22 -7.13
C PHE A 85 -3.97 3.83 -7.47
N ASP A 86 -3.26 3.24 -6.52
CA ASP A 86 -1.98 2.54 -6.75
C ASP A 86 -2.17 1.05 -6.43
N PHE A 87 -1.39 0.20 -7.10
CA PHE A 87 -1.39 -1.23 -6.80
C PHE A 87 -0.73 -1.47 -5.44
N ILE A 88 -1.37 -2.26 -4.58
CA ILE A 88 -0.85 -2.59 -3.25
C ILE A 88 0.49 -3.33 -3.40
N ARG A 89 1.56 -2.74 -2.85
CA ARG A 89 2.91 -3.31 -2.83
C ARG A 89 3.44 -3.32 -1.42
N ALA A 90 3.56 -4.51 -0.83
CA ALA A 90 4.05 -4.66 0.53
C ALA A 90 5.42 -3.97 0.69
N PRO A 91 5.62 -3.16 1.74
CA PRO A 91 6.89 -2.51 2.01
C PRO A 91 7.98 -3.54 2.31
N LYS A 92 9.25 -3.18 2.06
CA LYS A 92 10.41 -3.95 2.51
C LYS A 92 10.63 -3.72 4.01
N VAL A 93 10.44 -4.77 4.79
CA VAL A 93 10.56 -4.73 6.26
C VAL A 93 11.65 -5.68 6.73
N ASN A 94 12.54 -5.20 7.61
CA ASN A 94 13.52 -6.02 8.31
C ASN A 94 13.54 -5.62 9.80
N CYS A 95 13.22 -6.59 10.65
CA CYS A 95 13.10 -6.42 12.09
C CYS A 95 13.97 -7.43 12.84
N LYS A 96 14.39 -7.04 14.06
CA LYS A 96 14.98 -7.94 15.04
C LYS A 96 14.07 -8.05 16.24
N TYR A 97 13.83 -9.28 16.68
CA TYR A 97 12.96 -9.60 17.79
C TYR A 97 13.81 -10.04 18.97
N SER A 98 13.52 -9.50 20.15
CA SER A 98 14.23 -9.87 21.38
C SER A 98 13.38 -9.60 22.60
N MET A 99 13.55 -10.41 23.64
CA MET A 99 13.04 -10.10 24.98
C MET A 99 13.92 -9.01 25.60
N GLU A 100 13.31 -7.90 26.02
CA GLU A 100 14.00 -6.79 26.68
C GLU A 100 13.28 -6.41 27.98
N LYS A 101 14.07 -6.06 29.00
CA LYS A 101 13.58 -5.45 30.23
C LYS A 101 14.09 -4.02 30.34
N PRO A 102 13.31 -3.00 29.92
CA PRO A 102 13.75 -1.61 30.00
C PRO A 102 14.06 -1.23 31.45
N LYS A 103 15.10 -0.41 31.67
CA LYS A 103 15.64 -0.09 33.02
C LYS A 103 14.62 0.48 34.02
N ASN A 104 13.50 1.01 33.53
CA ASN A 104 12.45 1.64 34.35
C ASN A 104 11.18 0.79 34.44
N GLN A 105 11.19 -0.46 33.98
CA GLN A 105 10.00 -1.30 33.91
C GLN A 105 10.17 -2.60 34.70
N LEU A 106 9.12 -2.96 35.44
CA LEU A 106 9.11 -4.14 36.31
C LEU A 106 8.95 -5.44 35.52
N VAL A 107 8.33 -5.36 34.34
CA VAL A 107 7.94 -6.49 33.48
C VAL A 107 8.80 -6.57 32.22
N GLU A 108 8.91 -7.78 31.66
CA GLU A 108 9.59 -8.01 30.38
C GLU A 108 8.70 -7.62 29.20
N TYR A 109 9.33 -7.16 28.13
CA TYR A 109 8.69 -6.75 26.88
C TYR A 109 9.25 -7.57 25.73
N ALA A 110 8.36 -7.98 24.83
CA ALA A 110 8.72 -8.43 23.50
C ALA A 110 9.06 -7.19 22.67
N ALA A 111 10.35 -7.00 22.34
CA ALA A 111 10.82 -5.83 21.62
C ALA A 111 10.99 -6.13 20.13
N ILE A 112 10.39 -5.29 19.28
CA ILE A 112 10.59 -5.28 17.83
C ILE A 112 11.50 -4.11 17.50
N LYS A 113 12.73 -4.38 17.05
CA LYS A 113 13.65 -3.35 16.55
C LYS A 113 13.60 -3.30 15.03
N ILE A 114 13.06 -2.22 14.49
CA ILE A 114 12.95 -1.99 13.05
C ILE A 114 14.31 -1.57 12.51
N SER A 115 14.94 -2.45 11.74
CA SER A 115 16.24 -2.19 11.11
C SER A 115 16.04 -1.50 9.77
N THR A 116 15.10 -1.99 8.96
CA THR A 116 14.77 -1.40 7.65
C THR A 116 13.26 -1.36 7.47
N PHE A 117 12.76 -0.24 6.97
CA PHE A 117 11.39 -0.11 6.47
C PHE A 117 11.42 0.81 5.25
N LYS A 118 10.99 0.31 4.08
CA LYS A 118 10.91 1.12 2.86
C LYS A 118 9.65 0.78 2.07
N SER A 119 8.86 1.79 1.74
CA SER A 119 7.76 1.65 0.79
C SER A 119 8.27 1.27 -0.60
N GLU A 120 7.50 0.42 -1.28
CA GLU A 120 7.69 0.05 -2.69
C GLU A 120 6.58 0.65 -3.57
N ALA A 121 5.86 1.68 -3.09
CA ALA A 121 4.84 2.38 -3.86
C ALA A 121 5.41 3.00 -5.14
N MET A 122 4.64 3.00 -6.23
CA MET A 122 5.10 3.51 -7.53
C MET A 122 4.88 5.03 -7.68
N LEU A 123 4.47 5.68 -6.60
CA LEU A 123 4.18 7.09 -6.53
C LEU A 123 5.43 7.94 -6.75
N LYS A 124 5.27 9.05 -7.47
CA LYS A 124 6.35 9.99 -7.76
C LYS A 124 6.92 10.52 -6.43
N GLY A 125 8.19 10.25 -6.17
CA GLY A 125 8.88 10.64 -4.93
C GLY A 125 8.91 9.57 -3.83
N ALA A 126 8.14 8.48 -3.93
CA ALA A 126 8.17 7.40 -2.92
C ALA A 126 9.56 6.75 -2.80
N SER A 127 10.27 6.59 -3.93
CA SER A 127 11.63 6.05 -3.96
C SER A 127 12.71 6.98 -3.41
N GLN A 128 12.38 8.25 -3.15
CA GLN A 128 13.30 9.24 -2.59
C GLN A 128 13.31 9.23 -1.06
N LEU A 129 12.29 8.64 -0.43
CA LEU A 129 12.21 8.53 1.02
C LEU A 129 13.34 7.63 1.55
N GLU A 130 14.00 8.11 2.59
CA GLU A 130 15.07 7.37 3.25
C GLU A 130 14.51 6.21 4.08
N ASN A 131 15.41 5.46 4.72
CA ASN A 131 15.02 4.30 5.52
C ASN A 131 14.12 4.74 6.69
N ARG A 132 12.96 4.07 6.82
CA ARG A 132 11.94 4.25 7.86
C ARG A 132 11.10 5.53 7.78
N GLU A 133 11.45 6.48 6.91
CA GLU A 133 10.65 7.70 6.71
C GLU A 133 9.25 7.41 6.15
N SER A 134 9.12 6.31 5.40
CA SER A 134 7.84 5.88 4.83
C SER A 134 6.98 5.06 5.80
N LEU A 135 7.44 4.76 7.02
CA LEU A 135 6.62 4.08 8.02
C LEU A 135 5.53 5.03 8.52
N SER A 136 4.28 4.58 8.52
CA SER A 136 3.18 5.31 9.15
C SER A 136 2.91 4.79 10.56
N MET A 137 2.64 3.49 10.68
CA MET A 137 2.28 2.90 11.96
C MET A 137 2.51 1.39 11.96
N ILE A 138 2.52 0.82 13.17
CA ILE A 138 2.44 -0.62 13.42
C ILE A 138 1.17 -0.89 14.22
N MET A 139 0.33 -1.78 13.70
CA MET A 139 -0.89 -2.25 14.35
C MET A 139 -0.68 -3.66 14.88
N VAL A 140 -1.21 -3.92 16.07
CA VAL A 140 -1.04 -5.20 16.77
C VAL A 140 -2.40 -5.71 17.26
N ASP A 141 -2.64 -6.99 17.00
CA ASP A 141 -3.65 -7.84 17.63
C ASP A 141 -2.89 -8.86 18.47
N PHE A 142 -3.02 -8.81 19.79
CA PHE A 142 -2.25 -9.64 20.74
C PHE A 142 -2.81 -11.05 20.90
N ASN A 143 -4.01 -11.33 20.40
CA ASN A 143 -4.72 -12.61 20.55
C ASN A 143 -5.35 -13.02 19.21
N TYR A 144 -4.53 -13.05 18.17
CA TYR A 144 -5.00 -13.31 16.82
C TYR A 144 -5.44 -14.78 16.67
N ASP A 145 -6.71 -14.97 16.32
CA ASP A 145 -7.35 -16.29 16.23
C ASP A 145 -7.06 -17.06 14.94
N GLY A 146 -6.40 -16.41 13.97
CA GLY A 146 -6.13 -16.99 12.65
C GLY A 146 -7.06 -16.48 11.55
N ASP A 147 -8.14 -15.77 11.89
CA ASP A 147 -9.20 -15.36 10.96
C ASP A 147 -9.38 -13.83 10.93
N ILE A 148 -9.75 -13.22 12.06
CA ILE A 148 -10.13 -11.80 12.12
C ILE A 148 -9.06 -11.01 12.86
N PHE A 149 -8.54 -9.97 12.20
CA PHE A 149 -7.66 -9.00 12.84
C PHE A 149 -8.47 -8.05 13.73
N ASN A 150 -8.30 -8.19 15.05
CA ASN A 150 -8.90 -7.31 16.05
C ASN A 150 -7.85 -6.34 16.57
N LEU A 151 -7.96 -5.07 16.19
CA LEU A 151 -6.97 -4.06 16.57
C LEU A 151 -6.98 -3.81 18.08
N ASP A 152 -5.90 -4.19 18.76
CA ASP A 152 -5.69 -3.90 20.18
C ASP A 152 -4.86 -2.63 20.38
N LYS A 153 -3.79 -2.47 19.58
CA LYS A 153 -2.83 -1.38 19.76
C LYS A 153 -2.28 -0.84 18.46
N VAL A 154 -2.09 0.48 18.41
CA VAL A 154 -1.40 1.20 17.35
C VAL A 154 -0.14 1.84 17.94
N TYR A 155 0.97 1.72 17.22
CA TYR A 155 2.23 2.42 17.47
C TYR A 155 2.55 3.29 16.26
N TYR A 156 2.47 4.60 16.43
CA TYR A 156 2.73 5.55 15.34
C TYR A 156 4.23 5.74 15.09
N ALA A 157 4.62 6.01 13.85
CA ALA A 157 6.02 6.18 13.46
C ALA A 157 6.75 7.25 14.31
N SER A 158 6.07 8.35 14.64
CA SER A 158 6.65 9.41 15.48
C SER A 158 6.97 8.94 16.91
N GLU A 159 6.19 8.01 17.47
CA GLU A 159 6.48 7.38 18.77
C GLU A 159 7.63 6.38 18.65
N ILE A 160 7.59 5.56 17.60
CA ILE A 160 8.59 4.54 17.32
C ILE A 160 9.98 5.17 17.12
N GLU A 161 10.04 6.29 16.40
CA GLU A 161 11.27 7.05 16.17
C GLU A 161 11.87 7.57 17.49
N LYS A 162 11.04 8.18 18.35
CA LYS A 162 11.46 8.63 19.70
C LYS A 162 11.99 7.47 20.55
N ASN A 163 11.45 6.27 20.35
CA ASN A 163 11.89 5.04 20.99
C ASN A 163 13.06 4.34 20.26
N SER A 164 13.84 5.07 19.45
CA SER A 164 15.00 4.55 18.72
C SER A 164 14.64 3.38 17.79
N TRP A 165 13.48 3.49 17.13
CA TRP A 165 12.93 2.49 16.21
C TRP A 165 12.66 1.14 16.86
N LYS A 166 12.18 1.18 18.10
CA LYS A 166 11.74 0.01 18.87
C LYS A 166 10.27 0.13 19.25
N VAL A 167 9.55 -0.97 19.07
CA VAL A 167 8.21 -1.18 19.64
C VAL A 167 8.35 -2.15 20.80
N TYR A 168 7.73 -1.82 21.94
CA TYR A 168 7.70 -2.68 23.11
C TYR A 168 6.28 -3.21 23.30
N LEU A 169 6.16 -4.54 23.19
CA LEU A 169 4.91 -5.27 23.33
C LEU A 169 4.85 -5.89 24.72
N PRO A 170 3.82 -5.59 25.54
CA PRO A 170 3.67 -6.19 26.86
C PRO A 170 3.50 -7.71 26.73
N VAL A 171 4.40 -8.47 27.35
CA VAL A 171 4.40 -9.94 27.26
C VAL A 171 3.11 -10.56 27.80
N GLU A 172 2.52 -9.92 28.81
CA GLU A 172 1.29 -10.36 29.47
C GLU A 172 0.05 -10.28 28.58
N GLU A 173 0.07 -9.43 27.55
CA GLU A 173 -1.04 -9.27 26.61
C GLU A 173 -1.02 -10.34 25.51
N ILE A 174 0.15 -10.91 25.21
CA ILE A 174 0.34 -11.90 24.14
C ILE A 174 -0.30 -13.23 24.53
N LYS A 175 -1.40 -13.59 23.88
CA LYS A 175 -2.13 -14.84 24.12
C LYS A 175 -1.99 -15.77 22.91
N GLY A 176 -1.01 -16.66 22.98
CA GLY A 176 -0.70 -17.57 21.88
C GLY A 176 0.06 -16.85 20.77
N GLN A 177 -0.63 -16.44 19.71
CA GLN A 177 -0.04 -15.73 18.58
C GLN A 177 -0.62 -14.32 18.46
N MET A 178 0.20 -13.40 17.97
CA MET A 178 -0.20 -12.05 17.63
C MET A 178 -0.08 -11.84 16.12
N MET A 179 -0.91 -10.96 15.57
CA MET A 179 -0.70 -10.41 14.23
C MET A 179 -0.13 -9.00 14.33
N ILE A 180 0.93 -8.76 13.58
CA ILE A 180 1.58 -7.44 13.48
C ILE A 180 1.46 -6.98 12.03
N ILE A 181 0.91 -5.79 11.84
CA ILE A 181 0.76 -5.14 10.53
C ILE A 181 1.60 -3.87 10.52
N TYR A 182 2.52 -3.77 9.57
CA TYR A 182 3.33 -2.59 9.33
C TYR A 182 2.74 -1.84 8.13
N LEU A 183 2.36 -0.59 8.34
CA LEU A 183 1.69 0.23 7.34
C LEU A 183 2.63 1.34 6.89
N ASP A 184 2.78 1.51 5.58
CA ASP A 184 3.47 2.67 5.03
C ASP A 184 2.54 3.90 4.93
N ILE A 185 3.13 5.07 4.70
CA ILE A 185 2.37 6.31 4.50
C ILE A 185 1.44 6.26 3.30
N TYR A 186 1.48 5.27 2.41
CA TYR A 186 0.60 5.19 1.25
C TYR A 186 -0.51 4.14 1.41
N GLY A 187 -0.59 3.49 2.58
CA GLY A 187 -1.59 2.47 2.88
C GLY A 187 -1.19 1.06 2.46
N ASN A 188 0.07 0.81 2.06
CA ASN A 188 0.54 -0.55 1.81
C ASN A 188 0.93 -1.24 3.12
N GLU A 189 0.57 -2.52 3.21
CA GLU A 189 0.74 -3.32 4.41
C GLU A 189 1.76 -4.45 4.21
N TYR A 190 2.58 -4.68 5.23
CA TYR A 190 3.28 -5.93 5.45
C TYR A 190 2.73 -6.57 6.72
N ARG A 191 2.37 -7.86 6.66
CA ARG A 191 1.75 -8.59 7.78
C ARG A 191 2.64 -9.75 8.19
N GLU A 192 2.75 -9.97 9.49
CA GLU A 192 3.37 -11.18 10.03
C GLU A 192 2.64 -11.68 11.27
N ILE A 193 2.79 -12.96 11.54
CA ILE A 193 2.28 -13.60 12.76
C ILE A 193 3.49 -13.99 13.62
N LYS A 194 3.41 -13.69 14.91
CA LYS A 194 4.49 -13.92 15.88
C LYS A 194 3.95 -14.55 17.16
N GLY A 195 4.71 -15.47 17.74
CA GLY A 195 4.52 -15.96 19.11
C GLY A 195 5.58 -15.38 20.05
N ILE A 196 5.44 -15.65 21.35
CA ILE A 196 6.45 -15.23 22.36
C ILE A 196 7.83 -15.88 22.08
N GLU A 197 7.82 -17.08 21.52
CA GLU A 197 9.01 -17.86 21.16
C GLU A 197 9.86 -17.19 20.07
N ASP A 198 9.25 -16.38 19.20
CA ASP A 198 9.95 -15.62 18.15
C ASP A 198 10.83 -14.50 18.71
N PHE A 199 10.52 -14.02 19.92
CA PHE A 199 11.30 -13.00 20.64
C PHE A 199 12.38 -13.61 21.53
N SER A 200 12.25 -14.91 21.83
CA SER A 200 13.16 -15.64 22.70
C SER A 200 14.36 -16.22 21.91
N ASN A 201 14.15 -16.57 20.65
CA ASN A 201 15.20 -17.00 19.73
C ASN A 201 15.55 -15.86 18.79
N SER A 202 16.81 -15.42 18.78
CA SER A 202 17.33 -14.35 17.91
C SER A 202 17.37 -14.78 16.43
N LYS A 203 16.21 -15.01 15.80
CA LYS A 203 16.09 -15.25 14.36
C LYS A 203 15.95 -13.91 13.65
N GLN A 204 16.94 -13.58 12.82
CA GLN A 204 16.78 -12.53 11.81
C GLN A 204 15.86 -13.09 10.73
N ILE A 205 14.70 -12.46 10.52
CA ILE A 205 13.83 -12.77 9.39
C ILE A 205 14.09 -11.71 8.33
N GLN A 206 14.67 -12.16 7.22
CA GLN A 206 14.81 -11.39 5.99
C GLN A 206 13.56 -11.68 5.15
N ALA A 207 12.59 -10.76 5.14
CA ALA A 207 11.47 -10.84 4.21
C ALA A 207 11.73 -9.86 3.06
N GLY A 208 12.04 -10.40 1.88
CA GLY A 208 12.17 -9.60 0.66
C GLY A 208 12.66 -10.40 -0.54
N SER A 209 11.87 -10.33 -1.61
CA SER A 209 12.12 -10.69 -3.03
C SER A 209 12.15 -12.18 -3.41
N ASN A 210 11.02 -12.67 -3.91
CA ASN A 210 10.94 -13.20 -5.28
C ASN A 210 10.09 -12.24 -6.11
#